data_AF-A0A923T751-F1
#
_entry.id   AF-A0A923T751-F1
#
_cell.length_a   1.000
_cell.length_b   1.000
_cell.length_c   1.000
_cell.angle_alpha   90.00
_cell.angle_beta   90.00
_cell.angle_gamma   90.00
#
_symmetry.space_group_name_H-M   'P 1'
#
loop_
_entity.id
_entity.type
_entity.pdbx_description
1 polymer ?
#
loop_
_entity_poly.entity_id
_entity_poly.type
_entity_poly.pdbx_seq_one_letter_code
_entity_poly.pdbx_strand_id
1 'polypeptide(L)'
;MSIAFFFLFTTCILFAQNTTNDIKFQNLETPSSPGFILLDNAPSSIERPTTPQGFGVSVLGFFQGTGGAMEFVPFWLATHPKLTAEKMYKNKFPILYNFSISAATVKSDSSNYVAGGFRTRLFQTYGTNNIGKLDAIKSELENALADLDLEKIKKLQTDYSNLISKPIFTIDLAAAIGAGSVTNSFSDLELNRWAAWMSFNYRPKGNDFYITALTRYINNEKFEEYTITADLLDVGTRLNYDINKFCISLEYLQRFDFTSKNYSDYRLAAIGSYQISENFFITSTFGKNFTDVNNIIAMAGVNFGFSRTKIKAYE
;
A
#
# COMPACT_ATOMS: atom_id res chain seq x y z
N MET A 1 16.21 -62.37 15.76
CA MET A 1 16.97 -61.19 15.28
C MET A 1 16.70 -61.13 13.79
N SER A 2 15.85 -60.28 13.21
CA SER A 2 15.27 -58.99 13.60
C SER A 2 13.85 -58.89 13.04
N ILE A 3 12.93 -58.26 13.78
CA ILE A 3 11.54 -58.00 13.37
C ILE A 3 11.50 -56.59 12.77
N ALA A 4 11.09 -56.48 11.51
CA ALA A 4 10.88 -55.22 10.81
C ALA A 4 9.49 -54.67 11.17
N PHE A 5 9.44 -53.47 11.75
CA PHE A 5 8.20 -52.76 12.04
C PHE A 5 8.04 -51.63 11.02
N PHE A 6 7.07 -51.77 10.12
CA PHE A 6 6.71 -50.81 9.09
C PHE A 6 5.63 -49.88 9.69
N PHE A 7 5.99 -48.66 10.08
CA PHE A 7 5.01 -47.66 10.52
C PHE A 7 4.56 -46.83 9.31
N LEU A 8 3.36 -47.14 8.81
CA LEU A 8 2.63 -46.36 7.82
C LEU A 8 2.07 -45.10 8.52
N PHE A 9 2.70 -43.94 8.32
CA PHE A 9 2.14 -42.66 8.75
C PHE A 9 1.08 -42.22 7.73
N THR A 10 -0.16 -42.65 7.95
CA THR A 10 -1.33 -42.12 7.23
C THR A 10 -1.64 -40.73 7.81
N THR A 11 -1.11 -39.68 7.20
CA THR A 11 -1.56 -38.31 7.48
C THR A 11 -2.91 -38.10 6.82
N CYS A 12 -3.99 -38.31 7.56
CA CYS A 12 -5.30 -37.75 7.22
C CYS A 12 -5.19 -36.23 7.26
N ILE A 13 -5.00 -35.62 6.09
CA ILE A 13 -5.22 -34.18 5.91
C ILE A 13 -6.72 -33.98 5.99
N LEU A 14 -7.21 -33.73 7.20
CA LEU A 14 -8.55 -33.19 7.42
C LEU A 14 -8.59 -31.81 6.77
N PHE A 15 -9.18 -31.72 5.59
CA PHE A 15 -9.62 -30.46 5.02
C PHE A 15 -10.69 -29.89 5.96
N ALA A 16 -10.31 -28.94 6.81
CA ALA A 16 -11.25 -28.14 7.56
C ALA A 16 -12.25 -27.52 6.57
N GLN A 17 -13.55 -27.68 6.87
CA GLN A 17 -14.63 -27.09 6.09
C GLN A 17 -14.35 -25.61 5.84
N ASN A 18 -14.37 -25.18 4.57
CA ASN A 18 -14.43 -23.76 4.25
C ASN A 18 -15.72 -23.22 4.90
N THR A 19 -15.59 -22.51 6.02
CA THR A 19 -16.72 -21.80 6.63
C THR A 19 -17.20 -20.76 5.63
N THR A 20 -18.43 -20.94 5.15
CA THR A 20 -19.12 -20.08 4.17
C THR A 20 -19.27 -18.62 4.64
N ASN A 21 -18.98 -18.33 5.90
CA ASN A 21 -19.04 -17.00 6.52
C ASN A 21 -17.75 -16.16 6.36
N ASP A 22 -16.71 -16.72 5.73
CA ASP A 22 -15.42 -16.08 5.58
C ASP A 22 -15.38 -15.14 4.36
N ILE A 23 -15.12 -13.86 4.58
CA ILE A 23 -14.85 -12.88 3.53
C ILE A 23 -13.34 -12.86 3.24
N LYS A 24 -13.01 -12.98 1.96
CA LYS A 24 -11.68 -12.62 1.45
C LYS A 24 -11.73 -11.20 0.93
N PHE A 25 -10.78 -10.39 1.38
CA PHE A 25 -10.56 -9.11 0.74
C PHE A 25 -9.94 -9.38 -0.64
N GLN A 26 -10.63 -8.91 -1.70
CA GLN A 26 -10.17 -8.94 -3.08
C GLN A 26 -9.88 -7.50 -3.53
N ASN A 27 -8.98 -7.33 -4.50
CA ASN A 27 -8.43 -6.04 -4.99
C ASN A 27 -7.33 -5.46 -4.10
N LEU A 28 -6.18 -6.12 -4.17
CA LEU A 28 -5.08 -6.00 -3.23
C LEU A 28 -3.92 -5.17 -3.79
N GLU A 29 -4.13 -3.87 -3.97
CA GLU A 29 -3.02 -3.01 -4.37
C GLU A 29 -2.03 -2.87 -3.22
N THR A 30 -0.78 -3.32 -3.41
CA THR A 30 0.29 -2.96 -2.50
C THR A 30 0.63 -1.50 -2.73
N PRO A 31 0.55 -0.67 -1.70
CA PRO A 31 0.92 0.73 -1.81
C PRO A 31 2.42 0.84 -2.11
N SER A 32 2.82 1.99 -2.67
CA SER A 32 4.24 2.33 -2.74
C SER A 32 4.82 2.39 -1.33
N SER A 33 5.83 1.57 -1.06
CA SER A 33 6.43 1.50 0.27
C SER A 33 6.98 2.86 0.72
N PRO A 34 6.85 3.24 2.01
CA PRO A 34 7.46 4.44 2.57
C PRO A 34 8.96 4.57 2.26
N GLY A 35 9.69 3.45 2.28
CA GLY A 35 11.10 3.42 1.91
C GLY A 35 11.36 3.89 0.47
N PHE A 36 10.57 3.45 -0.51
CA PHE A 36 10.74 3.90 -1.90
C PHE A 36 10.35 5.36 -2.13
N ILE A 37 9.34 5.83 -1.41
CA ILE A 37 8.91 7.22 -1.45
C ILE A 37 9.99 8.14 -0.89
N LEU A 38 10.65 7.72 0.20
CA LEU A 38 11.76 8.47 0.79
C LEU A 38 12.90 8.66 -0.22
N LEU A 39 13.20 7.61 -0.98
CA LEU A 39 14.26 7.59 -1.99
C LEU A 39 13.86 8.28 -3.31
N ASP A 40 12.67 8.92 -3.39
CA ASP A 40 12.14 9.58 -4.59
C ASP A 40 12.10 8.69 -5.87
N ASN A 41 12.14 7.36 -5.68
CA ASN A 41 12.17 6.35 -6.74
C ASN A 41 10.81 5.65 -6.93
N ALA A 42 9.79 5.99 -6.13
CA ALA A 42 8.46 5.43 -6.29
C ALA A 42 7.79 5.90 -7.61
N PRO A 43 7.03 5.03 -8.31
CA PRO A 43 6.23 5.42 -9.47
C PRO A 43 5.23 6.53 -9.12
N SER A 44 4.81 6.62 -7.86
CA SER A 44 4.00 7.71 -7.33
C SER A 44 4.57 8.18 -6.01
N SER A 45 4.63 9.51 -5.82
CA SER A 45 5.10 10.12 -4.58
C SER A 45 3.97 10.34 -3.57
N ILE A 46 2.71 10.31 -4.03
CA ILE A 46 1.51 10.42 -3.19
C ILE A 46 0.78 9.07 -3.16
N GLU A 47 0.83 8.40 -2.01
CA GLU A 47 0.19 7.10 -1.79
C GLU A 47 -1.34 7.18 -1.96
N ARG A 48 -1.92 6.08 -2.46
CA ARG A 48 -3.37 5.87 -2.45
C ARG A 48 -3.80 5.26 -1.11
N PRO A 49 -5.04 5.50 -0.67
CA PRO A 49 -5.65 4.68 0.38
C PRO A 49 -5.71 3.22 -0.09
N THR A 50 -4.96 2.33 0.57
CA THR A 50 -5.03 0.89 0.29
C THR A 50 -5.68 0.13 1.44
N THR A 51 -6.13 -1.09 1.16
CA THR A 51 -6.53 -2.05 2.19
C THR A 51 -5.28 -2.74 2.74
N PRO A 52 -5.07 -2.73 4.07
CA PRO A 52 -3.91 -3.38 4.67
C PRO A 52 -3.91 -4.89 4.43
N GLN A 53 -2.74 -5.47 4.20
CA GLN A 53 -2.54 -6.90 4.00
C GLN A 53 -1.23 -7.39 4.58
N GLY A 54 -1.17 -8.68 4.92
CA GLY A 54 -0.03 -9.28 5.60
C GLY A 54 1.32 -9.01 4.95
N PHE A 55 1.42 -9.04 3.63
CA PHE A 55 2.69 -8.91 2.93
C PHE A 55 2.55 -8.39 1.50
N GLY A 56 3.48 -7.54 1.07
CA GLY A 56 3.57 -6.98 -0.27
C GLY A 56 5.01 -6.84 -0.74
N VAL A 57 5.24 -7.05 -2.05
CA VAL A 57 6.53 -6.88 -2.72
C VAL A 57 6.34 -5.96 -3.92
N SER A 58 7.16 -4.93 -4.02
CA SER A 58 7.20 -3.99 -5.13
C SER A 58 8.56 -4.05 -5.80
N VAL A 59 8.59 -4.27 -7.12
CA VAL A 59 9.83 -4.27 -7.92
C VAL A 59 9.77 -3.14 -8.93
N LEU A 60 10.84 -2.35 -8.99
CA LEU A 60 10.98 -1.22 -9.90
C LEU A 60 11.95 -1.51 -11.02
N GLY A 61 11.66 -0.94 -12.19
CA GLY A 61 12.53 -1.08 -13.34
C GLY A 61 12.71 -2.54 -13.72
N PHE A 62 11.62 -3.29 -13.93
CA PHE A 62 11.69 -4.69 -14.39
C PHE A 62 12.63 -4.88 -15.61
N PHE A 63 12.85 -3.81 -16.40
CA PHE A 63 13.78 -3.77 -17.53
C PHE A 63 15.18 -3.18 -17.22
N GLN A 64 15.38 -2.54 -16.06
CA GLN A 64 16.64 -1.85 -15.68
C GLN A 64 17.27 -2.36 -14.35
N GLY A 65 16.56 -3.14 -13.54
CA GLY A 65 17.08 -3.78 -12.32
C GLY A 65 17.45 -2.83 -11.17
N THR A 66 16.83 -1.65 -11.09
CA THR A 66 17.30 -0.52 -10.27
C THR A 66 16.85 -0.54 -8.80
N GLY A 67 15.92 -1.40 -8.39
CA GLY A 67 15.54 -1.50 -6.99
C GLY A 67 14.34 -2.39 -6.66
N GLY A 68 14.18 -2.69 -5.38
CA GLY A 68 13.08 -3.49 -4.83
C GLY A 68 12.65 -2.99 -3.45
N ALA A 69 11.37 -3.16 -3.13
CA ALA A 69 10.85 -2.90 -1.80
C ALA A 69 9.90 -3.98 -1.35
N MET A 70 9.80 -4.11 -0.03
CA MET A 70 8.93 -5.04 0.66
C MET A 70 8.18 -4.29 1.74
N GLU A 71 6.91 -4.61 1.91
CA GLU A 71 6.07 -4.08 2.98
C GLU A 71 5.35 -5.24 3.68
N PHE A 72 5.24 -5.15 5.00
CA PHE A 72 4.56 -6.14 5.81
C PHE A 72 3.63 -5.46 6.81
N VAL A 73 2.44 -6.03 7.01
CA VAL A 73 1.47 -5.59 8.01
C VAL A 73 1.37 -6.69 9.07
N PRO A 74 2.09 -6.57 10.20
CA PRO A 74 2.23 -7.64 11.19
C PRO A 74 0.89 -8.20 11.68
N PHE A 75 -0.12 -7.33 11.80
CA PHE A 75 -1.45 -7.73 12.26
C PHE A 75 -1.99 -8.91 11.44
N TRP A 76 -1.87 -8.89 10.11
CA TRP A 76 -2.47 -9.91 9.26
C TRP A 76 -1.65 -11.21 9.16
N LEU A 77 -0.48 -11.30 9.80
CA LEU A 77 0.33 -12.52 9.86
C LEU A 77 -0.26 -13.57 10.82
N ALA A 78 -1.14 -13.13 11.74
CA ALA A 78 -1.87 -14.00 12.65
C ALA A 78 -3.37 -13.99 12.33
N THR A 79 -4.07 -15.04 12.75
CA THR A 79 -5.54 -15.07 12.69
C THR A 79 -6.11 -14.21 13.81
N HIS A 80 -7.17 -13.46 13.49
CA HIS A 80 -7.87 -12.61 14.46
C HIS A 80 -9.35 -12.99 14.51
N PRO A 81 -9.73 -14.05 15.24
CA PRO A 81 -11.10 -14.57 15.24
C PRO A 81 -12.15 -13.57 15.75
N LYS A 82 -11.72 -12.59 16.55
CA LYS A 82 -12.58 -11.53 17.11
C LYS A 82 -12.73 -10.33 16.17
N LEU A 83 -11.92 -10.24 15.11
CA LEU A 83 -12.06 -9.20 14.11
C LEU A 83 -13.10 -9.64 13.10
N THR A 84 -14.08 -8.77 12.88
CA THR A 84 -15.09 -8.93 11.84
C THR A 84 -15.01 -7.74 10.91
N ALA A 85 -15.46 -7.93 9.69
CA ALA A 85 -15.48 -6.86 8.71
C ALA A 85 -16.41 -5.70 9.17
N GLU A 86 -17.45 -6.00 9.96
CA GLU A 86 -18.24 -5.01 10.71
C GLU A 86 -17.41 -4.13 11.65
N LYS A 87 -16.56 -4.73 12.48
CA LYS A 87 -15.66 -3.98 13.37
C LYS A 87 -14.67 -3.13 12.58
N MET A 88 -14.24 -3.58 11.40
CA MET A 88 -13.29 -2.84 10.57
C MET A 88 -13.88 -1.52 10.06
N TYR A 89 -15.10 -1.52 9.49
CA TYR A 89 -15.67 -0.27 8.97
C TYR A 89 -16.26 0.64 10.06
N LYS A 90 -16.66 0.08 11.20
CA LYS A 90 -17.15 0.86 12.36
C LYS A 90 -16.02 1.50 13.17
N ASN A 91 -14.81 0.92 13.14
CA ASN A 91 -13.66 1.50 13.83
C ASN A 91 -13.13 2.74 13.09
N LYS A 92 -13.27 3.90 13.72
CA LYS A 92 -12.78 5.19 13.21
C LYS A 92 -11.26 5.36 13.33
N PHE A 93 -10.60 4.63 14.23
CA PHE A 93 -9.16 4.73 14.51
C PHE A 93 -8.48 3.38 14.28
N PRO A 94 -8.27 3.00 13.01
CA PRO A 94 -7.94 1.64 12.59
C PRO A 94 -6.42 1.34 12.65
N ILE A 95 -5.73 1.85 13.67
CA ILE A 95 -4.26 1.91 13.73
C ILE A 95 -3.64 0.51 13.62
N LEU A 96 -4.06 -0.43 14.47
CA LEU A 96 -3.39 -1.73 14.62
C LEU A 96 -3.37 -2.57 13.33
N TYR A 97 -4.49 -2.65 12.61
CA TYR A 97 -4.58 -3.47 11.40
C TYR A 97 -4.17 -2.72 10.12
N ASN A 98 -3.83 -1.43 10.21
CA ASN A 98 -3.23 -0.65 9.13
C ASN A 98 -1.72 -0.40 9.34
N PHE A 99 -1.18 -0.70 10.52
CA PHE A 99 0.24 -0.51 10.82
C PHE A 99 1.10 -1.43 9.96
N SER A 100 1.92 -0.85 9.11
CA SER A 100 2.85 -1.57 8.26
C SER A 100 4.27 -1.08 8.45
N ILE A 101 5.21 -1.95 8.12
CA ILE A 101 6.64 -1.68 8.10
C ILE A 101 7.15 -2.05 6.72
N SER A 102 8.12 -1.30 6.23
CA SER A 102 8.69 -1.46 4.91
C SER A 102 10.21 -1.38 4.93
N ALA A 103 10.81 -2.04 3.94
CA ALA A 103 12.21 -1.92 3.60
C ALA A 103 12.32 -1.77 2.08
N ALA A 104 13.23 -0.91 1.62
CA ALA A 104 13.49 -0.65 0.21
C ALA A 104 14.99 -0.60 -0.05
N THR A 105 15.39 -1.01 -1.24
CA THR A 105 16.75 -0.81 -1.77
C THR A 105 16.69 -0.27 -3.19
N VAL A 106 17.56 0.69 -3.46
CA VAL A 106 17.76 1.28 -4.78
C VAL A 106 19.25 1.23 -5.09
N LYS A 107 19.59 0.80 -6.29
CA LYS A 107 20.95 0.72 -6.79
C LYS A 107 21.11 1.68 -7.96
N SER A 108 22.15 2.50 -7.87
CA SER A 108 22.65 3.40 -8.90
C SER A 108 24.04 2.95 -9.35
N ASP A 109 24.66 3.63 -10.31
CA ASP A 109 25.93 3.21 -10.94
C ASP A 109 27.09 3.09 -9.93
N SER A 110 27.14 3.97 -8.93
CA SER A 110 28.21 4.04 -7.92
C SER A 110 27.72 3.97 -6.48
N SER A 111 26.41 3.96 -6.26
CA SER A 111 25.82 4.09 -4.92
C SER A 111 24.71 3.09 -4.67
N ASN A 112 24.64 2.60 -3.43
CA ASN A 112 23.54 1.76 -2.95
C ASN A 112 22.82 2.50 -1.82
N TYR A 113 21.49 2.51 -1.90
CA TYR A 113 20.63 3.09 -0.89
C TYR A 113 19.74 2.01 -0.29
N VAL A 114 19.54 2.11 1.02
CA VAL A 114 18.56 1.34 1.76
C VAL A 114 17.67 2.27 2.54
N ALA A 115 16.39 1.96 2.62
CA ALA A 115 15.45 2.71 3.43
C ALA A 115 14.55 1.77 4.21
N GLY A 116 14.22 2.15 5.43
CA GLY A 116 13.23 1.50 6.28
C GLY A 116 12.16 2.52 6.66
N GLY A 117 10.91 2.11 6.72
CA GLY A 117 9.84 3.01 7.11
C GLY A 117 8.62 2.29 7.65
N PHE A 118 7.71 3.05 8.24
CA PHE A 118 6.43 2.56 8.69
C PHE A 118 5.31 3.47 8.20
N ARG A 119 4.10 2.93 8.19
CA ARG A 119 2.88 3.71 7.97
C ARG A 119 1.72 3.13 8.74
N THR A 120 0.72 3.96 9.02
CA THR A 120 -0.52 3.55 9.65
C THR A 120 -1.65 4.50 9.30
N ARG A 121 -2.88 3.98 9.35
CA ARG A 121 -4.07 4.81 9.24
C ARG A 121 -4.49 5.32 10.60
N LEU A 122 -4.48 6.65 10.76
CA LEU A 122 -4.90 7.32 11.99
C LEU A 122 -6.41 7.42 12.08
N PHE A 123 -7.08 7.73 10.96
CA PHE A 123 -8.52 7.95 10.93
C PHE A 123 -9.16 7.38 9.67
N GLN A 124 -10.37 6.86 9.79
CA GLN A 124 -11.22 6.53 8.65
C GLN A 124 -12.71 6.76 8.92
N THR A 125 -13.45 7.04 7.85
CA THR A 125 -14.92 7.09 7.89
C THR A 125 -15.53 6.52 6.63
N TYR A 126 -16.76 6.03 6.76
CA TYR A 126 -17.59 5.53 5.68
C TYR A 126 -18.87 6.38 5.58
N GLY A 127 -19.38 6.55 4.37
CA GLY A 127 -20.63 7.29 4.17
C GLY A 127 -21.82 6.56 4.76
N THR A 128 -22.80 7.31 5.26
CA THR A 128 -24.07 6.75 5.77
C THR A 128 -24.73 5.82 4.76
N ASN A 129 -24.76 6.21 3.49
CA ASN A 129 -25.29 5.38 2.40
C ASN A 129 -24.49 4.07 2.21
N ASN A 130 -23.15 4.12 2.37
CA ASN A 130 -22.32 2.92 2.26
C ASN A 130 -22.48 2.01 3.47
N ILE A 131 -22.64 2.58 4.67
CA ILE A 131 -22.95 1.83 5.89
C ILE A 131 -24.30 1.12 5.74
N GLY A 132 -25.34 1.80 5.27
CA GLY A 132 -26.64 1.18 5.01
C GLY A 132 -26.57 0.04 3.98
N LYS A 133 -25.76 0.18 2.93
CA LYS A 133 -25.51 -0.90 1.96
C LYS A 133 -24.77 -2.08 2.60
N LEU A 134 -23.77 -1.82 3.44
CA LEU A 134 -23.05 -2.87 4.16
C LEU A 134 -23.98 -3.65 5.08
N ASP A 135 -24.83 -2.95 5.85
CA ASP A 135 -25.79 -3.58 6.74
C ASP A 135 -26.85 -4.39 5.95
N ALA A 136 -27.27 -3.93 4.77
CA ALA A 136 -28.17 -4.68 3.89
C ALA A 136 -27.51 -5.95 3.32
N ILE A 137 -26.28 -5.85 2.80
CA ILE A 137 -25.52 -7.01 2.29
C ILE A 137 -25.28 -8.04 3.40
N LYS A 138 -25.06 -7.60 4.64
CA LYS A 138 -24.94 -8.50 5.80
C LYS A 138 -26.22 -9.33 5.97
N SER A 139 -27.38 -8.69 6.02
CA SER A 139 -28.67 -9.39 6.13
C SER A 139 -28.92 -10.34 4.96
N GLU A 140 -28.52 -9.96 3.74
CA GLU A 140 -28.62 -10.83 2.57
C GLU A 140 -27.66 -12.02 2.62
N LEU A 141 -26.45 -11.85 3.16
CA LEU A 141 -25.49 -12.92 3.40
C LEU A 141 -26.04 -13.93 4.40
N GLU A 142 -26.61 -13.48 5.51
CA GLU A 142 -27.25 -14.34 6.52
C GLU A 142 -28.33 -15.24 5.90
N ASN A 143 -29.18 -14.68 5.04
CA ASN A 143 -30.22 -15.45 4.33
C ASN A 143 -29.62 -16.41 3.30
N ALA A 144 -28.67 -15.95 2.47
CA ALA A 144 -28.04 -16.79 1.44
C ALA A 144 -27.24 -17.96 2.04
N LEU A 145 -26.69 -17.79 3.24
CA LEU A 145 -26.01 -18.84 4.00
C LEU A 145 -26.99 -19.91 4.49
N ALA A 146 -28.19 -19.51 4.91
CA ALA A 146 -29.24 -20.46 5.29
C ALA A 146 -29.71 -21.30 4.09
N ASP A 147 -29.78 -20.68 2.91
CA ASP A 147 -30.21 -21.32 1.66
C ASP A 147 -29.08 -22.08 0.92
N LEU A 148 -27.83 -22.01 1.41
CA LEU A 148 -26.63 -22.60 0.80
C LEU A 148 -26.38 -22.17 -0.65
N ASP A 149 -26.79 -20.96 -1.03
CA ASP A 149 -26.59 -20.41 -2.38
C ASP A 149 -25.15 -19.90 -2.57
N LEU A 150 -24.26 -20.79 -3.01
CA LEU A 150 -22.82 -20.52 -3.14
C LEU A 150 -22.48 -19.40 -4.13
N GLU A 151 -23.25 -19.22 -5.20
CA GLU A 151 -23.00 -18.15 -6.18
C GLU A 151 -23.37 -16.78 -5.60
N LYS A 152 -24.54 -16.70 -4.97
CA LYS A 152 -24.99 -15.49 -4.29
C LYS A 152 -24.07 -15.10 -3.14
N ILE A 153 -23.62 -16.06 -2.33
CA ILE A 153 -22.65 -15.83 -1.25
C ILE A 153 -21.38 -15.19 -1.80
N LYS A 154 -20.78 -15.76 -2.86
CA LYS A 154 -19.55 -15.22 -3.45
C LYS A 154 -19.74 -13.79 -3.95
N LYS A 155 -20.83 -13.52 -4.66
CA LYS A 155 -21.14 -12.18 -5.16
C LYS A 155 -21.27 -11.17 -4.02
N LEU A 156 -22.06 -11.50 -3.00
CA LEU A 156 -22.25 -10.64 -1.84
C LEU A 156 -20.95 -10.40 -1.06
N GLN A 157 -20.08 -11.41 -0.92
CA GLN A 157 -18.76 -11.26 -0.31
C GLN A 157 -17.87 -10.29 -1.09
N THR A 158 -17.85 -10.39 -2.42
CA THR A 158 -17.11 -9.46 -3.29
C THR A 158 -17.65 -8.04 -3.18
N ASP A 159 -18.97 -7.86 -3.22
CA ASP A 159 -19.61 -6.54 -3.08
C ASP A 159 -19.31 -5.92 -1.71
N TYR A 160 -19.35 -6.73 -0.65
CA TYR A 160 -19.03 -6.31 0.70
C TYR A 160 -17.56 -5.88 0.84
N SER A 161 -16.63 -6.68 0.31
CA SER A 161 -15.20 -6.35 0.28
C SER A 161 -14.94 -5.04 -0.48
N ASN A 162 -15.60 -4.84 -1.63
CA ASN A 162 -15.46 -3.64 -2.45
C ASN A 162 -15.97 -2.36 -1.77
N LEU A 163 -16.98 -2.47 -0.90
CA LEU A 163 -17.48 -1.33 -0.12
C LEU A 163 -16.55 -0.99 1.05
N ILE A 164 -16.03 -2.00 1.75
CA ILE A 164 -15.11 -1.79 2.88
C ILE A 164 -13.76 -1.24 2.41
N SER A 165 -13.31 -1.58 1.20
CA SER A 165 -12.08 -1.04 0.64
C SER A 165 -12.15 0.43 0.25
N LYS A 166 -13.34 1.05 0.25
CA LYS A 166 -13.59 2.42 -0.22
C LYS A 166 -14.12 3.35 0.90
N PRO A 167 -13.32 3.66 1.94
CA PRO A 167 -13.68 4.70 2.90
C PRO A 167 -13.85 6.07 2.22
N ILE A 168 -14.73 6.91 2.78
CA ILE A 168 -14.98 8.27 2.27
C ILE A 168 -13.85 9.22 2.62
N PHE A 169 -13.29 9.09 3.81
CA PHE A 169 -12.19 9.93 4.24
C PHE A 169 -11.20 9.11 5.06
N THR A 170 -9.91 9.29 4.80
CA THR A 170 -8.84 8.68 5.59
C THR A 170 -7.73 9.70 5.89
N ILE A 171 -7.10 9.53 7.04
CA ILE A 171 -5.85 10.19 7.40
C ILE A 171 -4.83 9.11 7.65
N ASP A 172 -3.76 9.11 6.86
CA ASP A 172 -2.67 8.16 6.94
C ASP A 172 -1.38 8.90 7.36
N LEU A 173 -0.62 8.31 8.28
CA LEU A 173 0.67 8.81 8.77
C LEU A 173 1.77 7.83 8.37
N ALA A 174 2.89 8.34 7.92
CA ALA A 174 4.05 7.54 7.58
C ALA A 174 5.35 8.25 7.93
N ALA A 175 6.40 7.47 8.13
CA ALA A 175 7.75 7.96 8.31
C ALA A 175 8.76 6.94 7.78
N ALA A 176 9.91 7.43 7.35
CA ALA A 176 10.99 6.58 6.85
C ALA A 176 12.35 7.20 7.14
N ILE A 177 13.35 6.33 7.26
CA ILE A 177 14.77 6.65 7.36
C ILE A 177 15.52 5.97 6.23
N GLY A 178 16.53 6.65 5.71
CA GLY A 178 17.35 6.23 4.59
C GLY A 178 18.82 6.28 4.97
N ALA A 179 19.56 5.29 4.49
CA ALA A 179 21.00 5.26 4.54
C ALA A 179 21.56 5.04 3.13
N GLY A 180 22.67 5.70 2.83
CA GLY A 180 23.39 5.57 1.56
C GLY A 180 24.83 5.15 1.79
N SER A 181 25.39 4.45 0.80
CA SER A 181 26.83 4.17 0.71
C SER A 181 27.33 4.60 -0.67
N VAL A 182 28.37 5.44 -0.68
CA VAL A 182 29.07 5.90 -1.88
C VAL A 182 30.14 4.91 -2.39
N THR A 183 30.46 3.87 -1.62
CA THR A 183 31.46 2.83 -1.97
C THR A 183 30.82 1.53 -2.44
N ASN A 184 29.49 1.52 -2.65
CA ASN A 184 28.71 0.31 -2.89
C ASN A 184 28.86 -0.80 -1.81
N SER A 185 29.32 -0.46 -0.60
CA SER A 185 29.47 -1.40 0.52
C SER A 185 28.44 -1.15 1.62
N PHE A 186 27.80 -2.22 2.11
CA PHE A 186 26.92 -2.13 3.28
C PHE A 186 27.66 -1.81 4.59
N SER A 187 28.99 -1.92 4.61
CA SER A 187 29.82 -1.55 5.77
C SER A 187 29.89 -0.05 6.03
N ASP A 188 29.65 0.76 4.99
CA ASP A 188 29.88 2.21 4.98
C ASP A 188 28.55 2.98 4.88
N LEU A 189 27.45 2.38 5.36
CA LEU A 189 26.13 2.99 5.33
C LEU A 189 26.04 4.13 6.35
N GLU A 190 25.81 5.33 5.85
CA GLU A 190 25.54 6.51 6.67
C GLU A 190 24.05 6.85 6.61
N LEU A 191 23.42 7.04 7.77
CA LEU A 191 22.06 7.60 7.85
C LEU A 191 22.12 9.03 7.32
N ASN A 192 21.42 9.29 6.23
CA ASN A 192 21.59 10.53 5.49
C ASN A 192 20.26 11.20 5.13
N ARG A 193 19.12 10.54 5.40
CA ARG A 193 17.80 11.07 5.07
C ARG A 193 16.73 10.52 6.00
N TRP A 194 15.80 11.37 6.40
CA TRP A 194 14.56 10.92 7.03
C TRP A 194 13.39 11.78 6.58
N ALA A 195 12.19 11.22 6.62
CA ALA A 195 10.98 11.95 6.33
C ALA A 195 9.83 11.47 7.20
N ALA A 196 8.89 12.38 7.45
CA ALA A 196 7.59 12.09 8.02
C ALA A 196 6.52 12.81 7.19
N TRP A 197 5.39 12.13 6.95
CA TRP A 197 4.33 12.69 6.13
C TRP A 197 2.95 12.23 6.56
N MET A 198 1.98 13.06 6.20
CA MET A 198 0.56 12.77 6.35
C MET A 198 -0.15 12.90 5.02
N SER A 199 -1.03 11.93 4.76
CA SER A 199 -1.88 11.89 3.59
C SER A 199 -3.33 12.02 4.02
N PHE A 200 -4.07 12.90 3.35
CA PHE A 200 -5.50 13.10 3.54
C PHE A 200 -6.20 12.66 2.27
N ASN A 201 -7.02 11.62 2.37
CA ASN A 201 -7.73 11.11 1.23
C ASN A 201 -9.24 11.35 1.39
N TYR A 202 -9.87 11.83 0.33
CA TYR A 202 -11.30 12.13 0.27
C TYR A 202 -11.92 11.57 -1.00
N ARG A 203 -12.98 10.77 -0.83
CA ARG A 203 -13.75 10.12 -1.89
C ARG A 203 -15.18 10.68 -1.88
N PRO A 204 -15.47 11.73 -2.68
CA PRO A 204 -16.79 12.34 -2.73
C PRO A 204 -17.87 11.28 -3.01
N LYS A 205 -18.92 11.23 -2.19
CA LYS A 205 -20.02 10.26 -2.27
C LYS A 205 -19.61 8.78 -2.16
N GLY A 206 -18.35 8.46 -1.87
CA GLY A 206 -17.86 7.08 -1.81
C GLY A 206 -17.71 6.39 -3.17
N ASN A 207 -17.61 7.16 -4.26
CA ASN A 207 -17.55 6.65 -5.64
C ASN A 207 -16.12 6.39 -6.13
N ASP A 208 -15.92 6.13 -7.41
CA ASP A 208 -14.62 5.77 -8.00
C ASP A 208 -13.63 6.93 -8.18
N PHE A 209 -14.11 8.18 -8.10
CA PHE A 209 -13.26 9.36 -8.05
C PHE A 209 -12.85 9.67 -6.60
N TYR A 210 -11.57 9.97 -6.39
CA TYR A 210 -11.07 10.42 -5.10
C TYR A 210 -9.79 11.27 -5.22
N ILE A 211 -9.58 12.11 -4.21
CA ILE A 211 -8.51 13.08 -4.13
C ILE A 211 -7.65 12.73 -2.92
N THR A 212 -6.33 12.74 -3.10
CA THR A 212 -5.37 12.61 -1.99
C THR A 212 -4.52 13.87 -1.91
N ALA A 213 -4.49 14.51 -0.75
CA ALA A 213 -3.55 15.58 -0.44
C ALA A 213 -2.40 15.02 0.42
N LEU A 214 -1.18 15.53 0.22
CA LEU A 214 0.02 15.13 0.93
C LEU A 214 0.70 16.36 1.54
N THR A 215 1.17 16.22 2.77
CA THR A 215 2.21 17.08 3.34
C THR A 215 3.35 16.20 3.86
N ARG A 216 4.58 16.50 3.46
CA ARG A 216 5.76 15.68 3.78
C ARG A 216 6.94 16.57 4.12
N TYR A 217 7.51 16.37 5.31
CA TYR A 217 8.78 16.96 5.68
C TYR A 217 9.90 15.95 5.44
N ILE A 218 11.01 16.40 4.86
CA ILE A 218 12.20 15.59 4.60
C ILE A 218 13.39 16.38 5.12
N ASN A 219 14.21 15.74 5.92
CA ASN A 219 15.54 16.23 6.24
C ASN A 219 16.56 15.33 5.55
N ASN A 220 17.53 15.97 4.91
CA ASN A 220 18.54 15.32 4.10
C ASN A 220 19.89 15.90 4.48
N GLU A 221 20.89 15.07 4.76
CA GLU A 221 22.23 15.55 5.08
C GLU A 221 23.18 15.41 3.88
N LYS A 222 23.14 14.26 3.15
CA LYS A 222 23.91 13.95 1.92
C LYS A 222 23.27 12.77 1.13
N PHE A 223 22.50 13.02 0.06
CA PHE A 223 21.79 11.95 -0.67
C PHE A 223 21.73 12.17 -2.19
N GLU A 224 22.26 11.21 -2.96
CA GLU A 224 22.27 11.05 -4.44
C GLU A 224 22.52 12.31 -5.30
N GLU A 225 21.58 13.23 -5.34
CA GLU A 225 21.64 14.48 -6.12
C GLU A 225 21.86 15.73 -5.24
N TYR A 226 21.73 15.58 -3.92
CA TYR A 226 21.86 16.64 -2.93
C TYR A 226 23.19 16.50 -2.20
N THR A 227 24.16 17.34 -2.59
CA THR A 227 25.48 17.44 -1.94
C THR A 227 25.46 18.29 -0.68
N ILE A 228 24.29 18.85 -0.33
CA ILE A 228 24.08 19.75 0.79
C ILE A 228 23.00 19.20 1.72
N THR A 229 23.14 19.55 2.99
CA THR A 229 22.07 19.37 3.97
C THR A 229 20.88 20.23 3.56
N ALA A 230 19.69 19.65 3.48
CA ALA A 230 18.48 20.30 3.04
C ALA A 230 17.28 19.89 3.89
N ASP A 231 16.53 20.88 4.36
CA ASP A 231 15.20 20.73 4.93
C ASP A 231 14.17 21.03 3.86
N LEU A 232 13.42 20.00 3.48
CA LEU A 232 12.45 20.04 2.40
C LEU A 232 11.04 19.91 2.95
N LEU A 233 10.12 20.69 2.39
CA LEU A 233 8.68 20.50 2.56
C LEU A 233 8.03 20.25 1.22
N ASP A 234 7.35 19.12 1.12
CA ASP A 234 6.53 18.77 -0.03
C ASP A 234 5.05 18.95 0.31
N VAL A 235 4.32 19.64 -0.56
CA VAL A 235 2.87 19.77 -0.51
C VAL A 235 2.30 19.40 -1.86
N GLY A 236 1.34 18.49 -1.91
CA GLY A 236 0.85 17.98 -3.18
C GLY A 236 -0.55 17.42 -3.14
N THR A 237 -1.06 17.17 -4.35
CA THR A 237 -2.36 16.56 -4.57
C THR A 237 -2.29 15.51 -5.66
N ARG A 238 -3.09 14.46 -5.51
CA ARG A 238 -3.29 13.41 -6.49
C ARG A 238 -4.77 13.22 -6.74
N LEU A 239 -5.17 13.40 -8.00
CA LEU A 239 -6.51 13.09 -8.48
C LEU A 239 -6.51 11.66 -8.99
N ASN A 240 -7.53 10.88 -8.62
CA ASN A 240 -7.60 9.47 -8.98
C ASN A 240 -8.99 9.09 -9.46
N TYR A 241 -9.04 8.16 -10.42
CA TYR A 241 -10.29 7.61 -10.94
C TYR A 241 -10.15 6.11 -11.20
N ASP A 242 -10.94 5.31 -10.48
CA ASP A 242 -11.01 3.86 -10.64
C ASP A 242 -11.97 3.48 -11.78
N ILE A 243 -11.51 2.70 -12.75
CA ILE A 243 -12.27 2.18 -13.90
C ILE A 243 -12.13 0.66 -13.92
N ASN A 244 -13.00 -0.03 -13.19
CA ASN A 244 -12.92 -1.48 -13.00
C ASN A 244 -11.54 -1.92 -12.48
N LYS A 245 -10.72 -2.55 -13.34
CA LYS A 245 -9.35 -3.02 -13.03
C LYS A 245 -8.27 -1.98 -13.32
N PHE A 246 -8.63 -0.84 -13.90
CA PHE A 246 -7.70 0.22 -14.25
C PHE A 246 -7.87 1.40 -13.30
N CYS A 247 -6.80 2.11 -12.97
CA CYS A 247 -6.84 3.37 -12.25
C CYS A 247 -5.99 4.39 -12.99
N ILE A 248 -6.56 5.56 -13.24
CA ILE A 248 -5.84 6.71 -13.79
C ILE A 248 -5.63 7.70 -12.67
N SER A 249 -4.43 8.28 -12.61
CA SER A 249 -4.14 9.36 -11.68
C SER A 249 -3.34 10.49 -12.31
N LEU A 250 -3.54 11.68 -11.77
CA LEU A 250 -2.70 12.84 -12.02
C LEU A 250 -2.16 13.32 -10.67
N GLU A 251 -0.84 13.40 -10.55
CA GLU A 251 -0.12 13.78 -9.34
C GLU A 251 0.61 15.11 -9.57
N TYR A 252 0.43 16.06 -8.66
CA TYR A 252 1.20 17.30 -8.59
C TYR A 252 1.78 17.44 -7.18
N LEU A 253 3.09 17.66 -7.07
CA LEU A 253 3.79 17.80 -5.79
C LEU A 253 4.76 18.97 -5.89
N GLN A 254 4.58 19.97 -5.03
CA GLN A 254 5.48 21.11 -4.91
C GLN A 254 6.44 20.87 -3.75
N ARG A 255 7.75 21.01 -4.00
CA ARG A 255 8.84 20.90 -3.04
C ARG A 255 9.43 22.28 -2.77
N PHE A 256 9.63 22.59 -1.50
CA PHE A 256 10.28 23.80 -1.02
C PHE A 256 11.55 23.41 -0.27
N ASP A 257 12.69 24.02 -0.62
CA ASP A 257 13.95 23.89 0.11
C ASP A 257 14.15 25.10 1.01
N PHE A 258 14.24 24.86 2.33
CA PHE A 258 14.45 25.90 3.34
C PHE A 258 15.92 26.18 3.64
N THR A 259 16.83 25.32 3.20
CA THR A 259 18.28 25.44 3.49
C THR A 259 19.01 26.17 2.37
N SER A 260 18.71 25.86 1.11
CA SER A 260 19.17 26.65 -0.04
C SER A 260 18.25 27.87 -0.22
N LYS A 261 18.80 29.07 -0.46
CA LYS A 261 18.00 30.30 -0.65
C LYS A 261 16.84 30.09 -1.65
N ASN A 262 15.62 29.89 -1.12
CA ASN A 262 14.33 29.84 -1.81
C ASN A 262 14.34 29.05 -3.14
N TYR A 263 14.88 27.83 -3.15
CA TYR A 263 14.70 26.92 -4.28
C TYR A 263 13.36 26.19 -4.15
N SER A 264 12.56 26.23 -5.20
CA SER A 264 11.27 25.54 -5.27
C SER A 264 11.20 24.75 -6.56
N ASP A 265 10.71 23.53 -6.49
CA ASP A 265 10.61 22.64 -7.63
C ASP A 265 9.35 21.78 -7.53
N TYR A 266 8.95 21.14 -8.62
CA TYR A 266 7.69 20.43 -8.68
C TYR A 266 7.78 19.14 -9.49
N ARG A 267 6.97 18.17 -9.09
CA ARG A 267 6.68 16.95 -9.84
C ARG A 267 5.28 17.05 -10.41
N LEU A 268 5.12 16.67 -11.67
CA LEU A 268 3.83 16.51 -12.34
C LEU A 268 3.84 15.16 -13.06
N ALA A 269 2.98 14.23 -12.67
CA ALA A 269 3.01 12.87 -13.16
C ALA A 269 1.61 12.35 -13.52
N ALA A 270 1.49 11.77 -14.72
CA ALA A 270 0.36 10.94 -15.10
C ALA A 270 0.70 9.48 -14.77
N ILE A 271 -0.20 8.81 -14.06
CA ILE A 271 0.00 7.46 -13.55
C ILE A 271 -1.16 6.57 -14.01
N GLY A 272 -0.83 5.41 -14.58
CA GLY A 272 -1.79 4.38 -14.93
C GLY A 272 -1.47 3.09 -14.17
N SER A 273 -2.44 2.52 -13.48
CA SER A 273 -2.29 1.24 -12.75
C SER A 273 -3.32 0.24 -13.27
N TYR A 274 -2.87 -0.96 -13.64
CA TYR A 274 -3.74 -2.05 -14.12
C TYR A 274 -3.60 -3.28 -13.24
N GLN A 275 -4.74 -3.77 -12.75
CA GLN A 275 -4.86 -4.99 -11.97
C GLN A 275 -4.98 -6.21 -12.89
N ILE A 276 -3.90 -6.96 -13.03
CA ILE A 276 -3.88 -8.20 -13.84
C ILE A 276 -4.62 -9.32 -13.10
N SER A 277 -4.35 -9.47 -11.80
CA SER A 277 -5.03 -10.43 -10.94
C SER A 277 -5.29 -9.82 -9.57
N GLU A 278 -5.95 -10.55 -8.66
CA GLU A 278 -6.18 -10.08 -7.28
C GLU A 278 -4.90 -9.60 -6.60
N ASN A 279 -3.75 -10.22 -6.93
CA ASN A 279 -2.47 -10.06 -6.25
C ASN A 279 -1.39 -9.42 -7.12
N PHE A 280 -1.68 -9.03 -8.36
CA PHE A 280 -0.66 -8.58 -9.31
C PHE A 280 -1.11 -7.33 -10.06
N PHE A 281 -0.33 -6.27 -9.92
CA PHE A 281 -0.58 -4.96 -10.50
C PHE A 281 0.65 -4.49 -11.28
N ILE A 282 0.38 -3.85 -12.42
CA ILE A 282 1.38 -3.11 -13.19
C ILE A 282 1.04 -1.64 -13.08
N THR A 283 2.04 -0.82 -12.75
CA THR A 283 1.89 0.63 -12.67
C THR A 283 2.91 1.29 -13.59
N SER A 284 2.44 2.21 -14.42
CA SER A 284 3.29 3.02 -15.29
C SER A 284 3.11 4.49 -14.95
N THR A 285 4.20 5.24 -14.97
CA THR A 285 4.23 6.67 -14.66
C THR A 285 4.99 7.42 -15.74
N PHE A 286 4.43 8.54 -16.19
CA PHE A 286 5.05 9.45 -17.15
C PHE A 286 4.88 10.90 -16.69
N GLY A 287 5.92 11.73 -16.81
CA GLY A 287 5.80 13.15 -16.45
C GLY A 287 7.14 13.84 -16.20
N LYS A 288 7.11 14.86 -15.35
CA LYS A 288 8.27 15.60 -14.84
C LYS A 288 8.53 15.23 -13.37
N ASN A 289 9.76 14.88 -13.01
CA ASN A 289 10.24 14.79 -11.63
C ASN A 289 10.76 16.14 -11.12
N PHE A 290 11.21 16.09 -9.87
CA PHE A 290 12.14 17.08 -9.34
C PHE A 290 13.43 17.16 -10.19
N THR A 291 14.20 18.24 -10.03
CA THR A 291 15.37 18.74 -10.78
C THR A 291 15.08 19.56 -12.04
N ASP A 292 16.05 20.44 -12.37
CA ASP A 292 16.03 21.30 -13.56
C ASP A 292 16.58 20.60 -14.82
N VAL A 293 17.32 19.50 -14.67
CA VAL A 293 18.01 18.78 -15.77
C VAL A 293 17.64 17.30 -15.73
N ASN A 294 17.37 16.69 -16.89
CA ASN A 294 16.97 15.26 -17.01
C ASN A 294 15.76 14.88 -16.15
N ASN A 295 14.80 15.80 -16.04
CA ASN A 295 13.66 15.67 -15.15
C ASN A 295 12.45 14.93 -15.75
N ILE A 296 12.59 14.25 -16.89
CA ILE A 296 11.49 13.43 -17.43
C ILE A 296 11.47 12.08 -16.71
N ILE A 297 10.31 11.70 -16.17
CA ILE A 297 10.07 10.36 -15.63
C ILE A 297 9.29 9.52 -16.63
N ALA A 298 9.77 8.30 -16.83
CA ALA A 298 9.08 7.23 -17.55
C ALA A 298 9.41 5.93 -16.82
N MET A 299 8.53 5.49 -15.93
CA MET A 299 8.77 4.36 -15.04
C MET A 299 7.68 3.31 -15.20
N ALA A 300 8.05 2.04 -15.07
CA ALA A 300 7.12 0.94 -14.91
C ALA A 300 7.52 0.11 -13.69
N GLY A 301 6.54 -0.22 -12.86
CA GLY A 301 6.70 -1.01 -11.65
C GLY A 301 5.68 -2.15 -11.60
N VAL A 302 6.05 -3.20 -10.88
CA VAL A 302 5.19 -4.34 -10.59
C VAL A 302 5.02 -4.52 -9.10
N ASN A 303 3.80 -4.88 -8.71
CA ASN A 303 3.36 -4.95 -7.33
C ASN A 303 2.69 -6.32 -7.11
N PHE A 304 3.20 -7.07 -6.13
CA PHE A 304 2.72 -8.38 -5.73
C PHE A 304 2.20 -8.33 -4.30
N GLY A 305 0.89 -8.56 -4.13
CA GLY A 305 0.24 -8.68 -2.82
C GLY A 305 0.09 -10.15 -2.41
N PHE A 306 0.43 -10.48 -1.17
CA PHE A 306 0.19 -11.81 -0.62
C PHE A 306 -0.66 -11.70 0.65
N SER A 307 -1.90 -12.19 0.56
CA SER A 307 -2.79 -12.34 1.69
C SER A 307 -3.31 -13.77 1.80
N ARG A 308 -3.19 -14.36 2.99
CA ARG A 308 -3.78 -15.65 3.34
C ARG A 308 -4.97 -15.52 4.31
N THR A 309 -5.27 -14.30 4.75
CA THR A 309 -6.13 -14.07 5.91
C THR A 309 -7.58 -13.90 5.49
N LYS A 310 -8.42 -14.77 6.00
CA LYS A 310 -9.88 -14.71 5.89
C LYS A 310 -10.44 -14.05 7.13
N ILE A 311 -11.45 -13.19 6.99
CA ILE A 311 -12.11 -12.52 8.12
C ILE A 311 -13.60 -12.82 8.05
N LYS A 312 -14.22 -13.06 9.20
CA LYS A 312 -15.67 -13.24 9.24
C LYS A 312 -16.38 -11.96 8.82
N ALA A 313 -17.47 -12.10 8.07
CA ALA A 313 -18.34 -10.98 7.73
C ALA A 313 -18.83 -10.23 8.99
N TYR A 314 -19.32 -10.99 9.97
CA TYR A 314 -19.91 -10.54 11.23
C TYR A 314 -19.65 -11.56 12.35
N GLU A 315 -20.03 -11.22 13.59
CA GLU A 315 -19.83 -12.09 14.77
C GLU A 315 -20.69 -13.35 14.73
#